data_AF-A0A7K4T5A2-F1
#
_entry.id   AF-A0A7K4T5A2-F1
#
_cell.length_a   1.000
_cell.length_b   1.000
_cell.length_c   1.000
_cell.angle_alpha   90.00
_cell.angle_beta   90.00
_cell.angle_gamma   90.00
#
_symmetry.space_group_name_H-M   'P 1'
#
loop_
_entity.id
_entity.type
_entity.pdbx_description
1 polymer ?
#
loop_
_entity_poly.entity_id
_entity_poly.type
_entity_poly.pdbx_seq_one_letter_code
_entity_poly.pdbx_strand_id
1 'polypeptide(L)'
;ACMLCRRAEADPDTCGRKLEKQGLCAHEFCMFFANKLCQQRVEQLGLVGFLPEDIQRTVDRAAQKHCFVCGESGATITCREMDCERSFHLPCAAEGGCVTQFLFQYRYLPSPTPPTRKG
;
A
#
# COMPACT_ATOMS: atom_id res chain seq x y z
N ALA A 1 1.81 7.83 -12.17
CA ALA A 1 0.70 7.42 -11.29
C ALA A 1 1.21 6.38 -10.30
N CYS A 2 0.56 6.20 -9.14
CA CYS A 2 0.95 5.16 -8.19
C CYS A 2 0.85 3.78 -8.85
N MET A 3 1.92 3.00 -8.83
CA MET A 3 1.94 1.69 -9.50
C MET A 3 1.05 0.63 -8.82
N LEU A 4 0.67 0.84 -7.55
CA LEU A 4 -0.11 -0.09 -6.74
C LEU A 4 -1.61 0.17 -6.73
N CYS A 5 -2.04 1.43 -6.93
CA CYS A 5 -3.47 1.78 -7.01
C CYS A 5 -3.86 2.39 -8.36
N ARG A 6 -2.89 2.57 -9.27
CA ARG A 6 -3.03 3.14 -10.62
C ARG A 6 -3.57 4.58 -10.68
N ARG A 7 -3.88 5.20 -9.54
CA ARG A 7 -4.34 6.61 -9.48
C ARG A 7 -3.15 7.58 -9.47
N ALA A 8 -3.28 8.69 -10.18
CA ALA A 8 -2.30 9.77 -10.19
C ALA A 8 -2.32 10.57 -8.87
N GLU A 9 -3.54 10.76 -8.35
CA GLU A 9 -3.88 11.41 -7.09
C GLU A 9 -4.84 10.50 -6.31
N ALA A 10 -4.71 10.52 -4.99
CA ALA A 10 -5.61 9.84 -4.08
C ALA A 10 -5.68 10.65 -2.78
N ASP A 11 -6.77 10.47 -2.03
CA ASP A 11 -6.94 11.07 -0.71
C ASP A 11 -5.72 10.72 0.19
N PRO A 12 -4.97 11.72 0.69
CA PRO A 12 -3.84 11.50 1.60
C PRO A 12 -4.21 10.76 2.89
N ASP A 13 -5.45 10.90 3.38
CA ASP A 13 -5.90 10.19 4.60
C ASP A 13 -6.12 8.70 4.32
N THR A 14 -6.37 8.35 3.06
CA THR A 14 -6.59 6.97 2.63
C THR A 14 -5.30 6.31 2.13
N CYS A 15 -4.51 7.02 1.31
CA CYS A 15 -3.34 6.46 0.63
C CYS A 15 -2.00 6.93 1.21
N GLY A 16 -1.98 7.97 2.03
CA GLY A 16 -0.76 8.59 2.52
C GLY A 16 -0.07 9.42 1.44
N ARG A 17 1.16 9.84 1.72
CA ARG A 17 1.96 10.64 0.77
C ARG A 17 2.35 9.80 -0.45
N LYS A 18 2.44 10.47 -1.60
CA LYS A 18 3.03 9.90 -2.82
C LYS A 18 4.54 10.03 -2.75
N LEU A 19 5.25 8.94 -3.01
CA LEU A 19 6.70 8.88 -2.93
C LEU A 19 7.25 8.39 -4.27
N GLU A 20 8.36 9.01 -4.70
CA GLU A 20 9.03 8.70 -5.98
C GLU A 20 10.52 8.48 -5.74
N LYS A 21 11.06 7.33 -6.16
CA LYS A 21 12.49 6.99 -6.05
C LYS A 21 12.84 5.94 -7.09
N GLN A 22 13.98 6.10 -7.77
CA GLN A 22 14.51 5.11 -8.72
C GLN A 22 13.49 4.65 -9.79
N GLY A 23 12.64 5.56 -10.28
CA GLY A 23 11.60 5.26 -11.27
C GLY A 23 10.34 4.58 -10.71
N LEU A 24 10.32 4.26 -9.41
CA LEU A 24 9.13 3.78 -8.71
C LEU A 24 8.30 4.96 -8.20
N CYS A 25 6.98 4.83 -8.32
CA CYS A 25 6.01 5.81 -7.84
C CYS A 25 4.91 5.06 -7.08
N ALA A 26 4.82 5.26 -5.78
CA ALA A 26 3.82 4.60 -4.94
C ALA A 26 3.36 5.49 -3.79
N HIS A 27 2.11 5.31 -3.35
CA HIS A 27 1.66 5.92 -2.10
C HIS A 27 2.15 5.10 -0.90
N GLU A 28 2.47 5.79 0.19
CA GLU A 28 2.99 5.22 1.43
C GLU A 28 2.10 4.10 1.96
N PHE A 29 0.80 4.33 2.13
CA PHE A 29 -0.11 3.31 2.64
C PHE A 29 -0.42 2.23 1.61
N CYS A 30 -0.38 2.55 0.31
CA CYS A 30 -0.50 1.52 -0.73
C CYS A 30 0.61 0.47 -0.61
N MET A 31 1.83 0.88 -0.26
CA MET A 31 2.93 -0.06 0.01
C MET A 31 2.67 -0.85 1.29
N PHE A 32 2.31 -0.19 2.39
CA PHE A 32 2.06 -0.90 3.67
C PHE A 32 0.97 -1.97 3.58
N PHE A 33 -0.08 -1.73 2.79
CA PHE A 33 -1.21 -2.65 2.67
C PHE A 33 -1.10 -3.64 1.52
N ALA A 34 -0.14 -3.48 0.61
CA ALA A 34 0.07 -4.47 -0.45
C ALA A 34 0.47 -5.81 0.16
N ASN A 35 -0.30 -6.86 -0.15
CA ASN A 35 0.00 -8.20 0.37
C ASN A 35 1.41 -8.63 -0.01
N LYS A 36 2.12 -9.23 0.94
CA LYS A 36 3.49 -9.77 0.81
C LYS A 36 4.63 -8.75 0.78
N LEU A 37 4.38 -7.45 0.94
CA LEU A 37 5.41 -6.55 1.45
C LEU A 37 5.56 -6.82 2.96
N CYS A 38 6.15 -7.98 3.29
CA CYS A 38 6.56 -8.27 4.66
C CYS A 38 7.39 -7.09 5.14
N GLN A 39 7.04 -6.55 6.31
CA GLN A 39 7.91 -5.74 7.14
C GLN A 39 9.10 -6.62 7.56
N GLN A 40 10.01 -6.93 6.63
CA GLN A 40 11.35 -7.32 6.98
C GLN A 40 11.96 -6.05 7.59
N ARG A 41 12.01 -6.05 8.92
CA ARG A 41 12.77 -5.12 9.74
C ARG A 41 14.24 -5.28 9.37
N VAL A 42 14.64 -4.71 8.24
CA VAL A 42 16.01 -4.74 7.75
C VAL A 42 16.35 -3.32 7.32
N GLU A 43 17.31 -2.77 8.03
CA GLU A 43 17.95 -1.50 7.81
C GLU A 43 18.67 -1.48 6.46
N GLN A 44 17.95 -1.40 5.34
CA GLN A 44 18.51 -0.98 4.05
C GLN A 44 17.51 -0.08 3.30
N LEU A 45 17.88 1.19 3.14
CA LEU A 45 16.99 2.29 2.76
C LEU A 45 16.50 2.26 1.30
N GLY A 46 15.39 1.59 1.05
CA GLY A 46 14.51 1.81 -0.09
C GLY A 46 13.40 2.85 0.18
N LEU A 47 12.30 2.81 -0.58
CA LEU A 47 11.14 3.70 -0.38
C LEU A 47 10.43 3.27 0.92
N VAL A 48 10.49 4.09 1.99
CA VAL A 48 9.91 3.74 3.31
C VAL A 48 10.45 2.41 3.90
N GLY A 49 11.66 2.00 3.53
CA GLY A 49 12.26 0.74 3.99
C GLY A 49 11.89 -0.51 3.17
N PHE A 50 11.22 -0.37 2.01
CA PHE A 50 10.99 -1.47 1.08
C PHE A 50 12.00 -1.48 -0.06
N LEU A 51 12.53 -2.66 -0.39
CA LEU A 51 13.42 -2.84 -1.53
C LEU A 51 12.66 -2.64 -2.86
N PRO A 52 13.21 -1.91 -3.84
CA PRO A 52 12.61 -1.73 -5.16
C PRO A 52 12.17 -3.04 -5.83
N GLU A 53 12.96 -4.10 -5.67
CA GLU A 53 12.72 -5.43 -6.23
C GLU A 53 11.49 -6.11 -5.62
N ASP A 54 11.22 -5.84 -4.35
CA ASP A 54 10.04 -6.37 -3.65
C ASP A 54 8.77 -5.67 -4.11
N ILE A 55 8.85 -4.36 -4.37
CA ILE A 55 7.76 -3.56 -4.91
C ILE A 55 7.43 -4.08 -6.32
N GLN A 56 8.44 -4.23 -7.18
CA GLN A 56 8.23 -4.73 -8.54
C GLN A 56 7.62 -6.12 -8.55
N ARG A 57 8.15 -7.06 -7.76
CA ARG A 57 7.61 -8.42 -7.65
C ARG A 57 6.16 -8.44 -7.16
N THR A 58 5.80 -7.52 -6.27
CA THR A 58 4.42 -7.38 -5.80
C THR A 58 3.50 -6.89 -6.91
N VAL A 59 3.95 -5.91 -7.70
CA VAL A 59 3.22 -5.40 -8.87
C VAL A 59 3.04 -6.48 -9.92
N ASP A 60 4.08 -7.25 -10.23
CA ASP A 60 4.01 -8.34 -11.21
C ASP A 60 3.01 -9.43 -10.78
N ARG A 61 3.00 -9.77 -9.49
CA ARG A 61 2.02 -10.73 -8.92
C ARG A 61 0.59 -10.18 -8.94
N ALA A 62 0.43 -8.88 -8.77
CA ALA A 62 -0.88 -8.24 -8.78
C ALA A 62 -1.41 -8.03 -10.20
N ALA A 63 -0.57 -8.10 -11.24
CA ALA A 63 -0.95 -7.86 -12.63
C ALA A 63 -2.10 -8.76 -13.13
N GLN A 64 -2.25 -9.96 -12.56
CA GLN A 64 -3.34 -10.89 -12.90
C GLN A 64 -4.56 -10.77 -11.98
N LYS A 65 -4.46 -9.98 -10.90
CA LYS A 65 -5.53 -9.81 -9.92
C LYS A 65 -6.38 -8.60 -10.27
N HIS A 66 -7.67 -8.84 -10.43
CA HIS A 66 -8.64 -7.80 -10.75
C HIS A 66 -9.24 -7.22 -9.47
N CYS A 67 -9.41 -5.90 -9.45
CA CYS A 67 -10.06 -5.22 -8.35
C CYS A 67 -11.56 -5.51 -8.37
N PHE A 68 -12.11 -6.01 -7.26
CA PHE A 68 -13.53 -6.31 -7.13
C PHE A 68 -14.45 -5.09 -7.26
N VAL A 69 -13.92 -3.88 -7.03
CA VAL A 69 -14.71 -2.63 -7.07
C VAL A 69 -14.63 -1.97 -8.45
N CYS A 70 -13.43 -1.78 -9.00
CA CYS A 70 -13.26 -1.06 -10.27
C CYS A 70 -13.02 -1.96 -11.49
N GLY A 71 -12.89 -3.28 -11.32
CA GLY A 71 -12.65 -4.23 -12.41
C GLY A 71 -11.22 -4.26 -12.95
N GLU A 72 -10.46 -3.16 -12.82
CA GLU A 72 -9.09 -3.06 -13.32
C GLU A 72 -8.09 -4.02 -12.65
N SER A 73 -7.07 -4.44 -13.40
CA SER A 73 -6.01 -5.32 -12.92
C SER A 73 -4.94 -4.58 -12.09
N GLY A 74 -4.15 -5.32 -11.32
CA GLY A 74 -3.11 -4.76 -10.45
C GLY A 74 -3.52 -4.65 -8.98
N ALA A 75 -4.57 -5.35 -8.56
CA ALA A 75 -5.09 -5.29 -7.20
C ALA A 75 -4.17 -6.02 -6.21
N THR A 76 -3.55 -5.27 -5.29
CA THR A 76 -2.51 -5.78 -4.37
C THR A 76 -3.03 -6.21 -3.00
N ILE A 77 -4.26 -5.84 -2.62
CA ILE A 77 -4.87 -6.20 -1.34
C ILE A 77 -5.84 -7.35 -1.60
N THR A 78 -5.66 -8.51 -0.96
CA THR A 78 -6.61 -9.63 -1.04
C THR A 78 -7.34 -9.77 0.29
N CYS A 79 -8.63 -10.12 0.24
CA CYS A 79 -9.43 -10.39 1.42
C CYS A 79 -8.74 -11.46 2.31
N ARG A 80 -8.90 -11.34 3.63
CA ARG A 80 -8.31 -12.27 4.60
C ARG A 80 -9.23 -13.42 5.01
N GLU A 81 -10.52 -13.33 4.66
CA GLU A 81 -11.47 -14.41 4.90
C GLU A 81 -11.05 -15.67 4.14
N MET A 82 -11.19 -16.83 4.79
CA MET A 82 -10.93 -18.12 4.14
C MET A 82 -11.83 -18.24 2.89
N ASP A 83 -11.25 -18.77 1.82
CA ASP A 83 -11.90 -18.97 0.51
C ASP A 83 -12.37 -17.68 -0.20
N CYS A 84 -11.99 -16.49 0.29
CA CYS A 84 -12.30 -15.23 -0.39
C CYS A 84 -11.14 -14.77 -1.29
N GLU A 85 -11.29 -14.92 -2.59
CA GLU A 85 -10.26 -14.54 -3.57
C GLU A 85 -10.33 -13.06 -4.01
N ARG A 86 -11.26 -12.29 -3.44
CA ARG A 86 -11.48 -10.89 -3.82
C ARG A 86 -10.24 -10.05 -3.55
N SER A 87 -9.85 -9.27 -4.55
CA SER A 87 -8.71 -8.36 -4.47
C SER A 87 -9.11 -6.91 -4.73
N PHE A 88 -8.35 -5.97 -4.18
CA PHE A 88 -8.67 -4.55 -4.16
C PHE A 88 -7.41 -3.68 -4.34
N HIS A 89 -7.58 -2.52 -4.95
CA HIS A 89 -6.69 -1.38 -4.71
C HIS A 89 -7.01 -0.80 -3.33
N LEU A 90 -6.04 -0.16 -2.66
CA LEU A 90 -6.27 0.50 -1.38
C LEU A 90 -7.45 1.49 -1.36
N PRO A 91 -7.52 2.48 -2.28
CA PRO A 91 -8.64 3.43 -2.27
C PRO A 91 -9.98 2.74 -2.55
N CYS A 92 -10.00 1.74 -3.45
CA CYS A 92 -11.20 0.96 -3.75
C CYS A 92 -11.67 0.15 -2.54
N ALA A 93 -10.74 -0.41 -1.76
CA ALA A 93 -11.07 -1.15 -0.56
C ALA A 93 -11.72 -0.23 0.49
N ALA A 94 -11.21 1.00 0.64
CA ALA A 94 -11.76 2.01 1.54
C ALA A 94 -13.18 2.45 1.11
N GLU A 95 -13.37 2.70 -0.19
CA GLU A 95 -14.68 3.05 -0.79
C GLU A 95 -15.71 1.91 -0.63
N GLY A 96 -15.28 0.66 -0.80
CA GLY A 96 -16.14 -0.53 -0.74
C GLY A 96 -16.43 -1.06 0.67
N GLY A 97 -16.04 -0.35 1.73
CA GLY A 97 -16.27 -0.77 3.12
C GLY A 97 -15.50 -2.03 3.56
N CYS A 98 -14.57 -2.51 2.73
CA CYS A 98 -13.87 -3.78 2.93
C CYS A 98 -12.62 -3.65 3.81
N VAL A 99 -12.36 -2.46 4.38
CA VAL A 99 -11.17 -2.12 5.16
C VAL A 99 -11.54 -1.72 6.58
N THR A 100 -12.14 -2.64 7.33
CA THR A 100 -12.53 -2.38 8.72
C THR A 100 -11.53 -2.88 9.76
N GLN A 101 -10.52 -3.67 9.39
CA GLN A 101 -9.53 -4.17 10.38
C GLN A 101 -8.11 -3.60 10.20
N PHE A 102 -7.76 -3.09 9.01
CA PHE A 102 -6.38 -2.66 8.70
C PHE A 102 -6.12 -1.16 8.86
N LEU A 103 -7.06 -0.31 8.44
CA LEU A 103 -6.94 1.15 8.63
C LEU A 103 -7.07 1.55 10.11
N PHE A 104 -7.84 0.79 10.89
CA PHE A 104 -8.00 1.05 12.32
C PHE A 104 -6.67 0.92 13.08
N GLN A 105 -5.82 -0.05 12.78
CA GLN A 105 -4.52 -0.17 13.45
C GLN A 105 -3.57 1.00 13.15
N TYR A 106 -3.66 1.63 11.97
CA TYR A 106 -2.82 2.78 11.62
C TYR A 106 -3.37 4.12 12.14
N ARG A 107 -4.70 4.29 12.21
CA ARG A 107 -5.34 5.50 12.73
C ARG A 107 -5.09 5.73 14.23
N TYR A 108 -4.76 4.67 14.98
CA TYR A 108 -4.40 4.75 16.41
C TYR A 108 -2.88 4.75 16.68
N LEU A 109 -2.04 4.63 15.65
CA LEU A 109 -0.60 4.84 15.82
C LEU A 109 -0.32 6.35 15.79
N PRO A 110 0.25 6.95 16.85
CA PRO A 110 0.66 8.34 16.78
C PRO A 110 1.74 8.46 15.69
N SER A 111 1.57 9.44 14.81
CA SER A 111 2.56 9.81 13.80
C SER A 111 3.97 9.82 14.40
N PRO A 112 5.00 9.27 13.74
CA PRO A 112 6.37 9.37 14.25
C PRO A 112 6.74 10.85 14.36
N THR A 113 6.81 11.35 15.59
CA THR A 113 7.31 12.69 15.88
C THR A 113 8.74 12.79 15.34
N PRO A 114 9.09 13.79 14.53
CA PRO A 114 10.47 13.97 14.10
C PRO A 114 11.36 14.15 15.35
N PRO A 115 12.55 13.53 15.40
CA PRO A 115 13.44 13.69 16.54
C PRO A 115 13.81 15.16 16.68
N THR A 116 13.37 15.79 17.76
CA THR A 116 13.82 17.12 18.16
C THR A 116 15.31 17.05 18.42
N ARG A 117 16.12 17.70 17.57
CA ARG A 117 17.51 18.03 17.89
C ARG A 117 17.50 18.93 19.13
N LYS A 118 17.97 18.41 20.27
CA LYS A 118 18.41 19.27 21.38
C LYS A 118 19.78 19.82 20.99
N GLY A 119 19.85 21.14 20.84
CA GLY A 119 21.11 21.89 20.86
C GLY A 119 21.63 22.02 22.29
#